data_AF-A0A9J7GUW4-F1
#
_entry.id   AF-A0A9J7GUW4-F1
#
_cell.length_a   1.000
_cell.length_b   1.000
_cell.length_c   1.000
_cell.angle_alpha   90.00
_cell.angle_beta   90.00
_cell.angle_gamma   90.00
#
_symmetry.space_group_name_H-M   'P 1'
#
loop_
_entity.id
_entity.type
_entity.pdbx_description
1 polymer ?
#
loop_
_entity_poly.entity_id
_entity_poly.type
_entity_poly.pdbx_seq_one_letter_code
_entity_poly.pdbx_strand_id
1 'polypeptide(L)'
;MEAPLPPRESARWVAGRSRDVRVDPAGVRRAAELLLPAASAWRVQHWKELHALNPRGADEAALAWVFVVDSLNFSFWAEREERRCEVRHGGAVHTGYWALCAAVNRALDRGIPVTSASYYATVTLDEVRDIFRSDTAVPMPLLEERHRILNETGKILLEKFGGSFLNCVQKSEKSAQKLMRLVVENFPSYRDEAQFEGKRISFYKRAQILVADTWSVLEGKGDGCFEDISSITMFADYRLPQILVYLGALKYSDDLLKRLHRGLQPTPLSAESARFCFQTTLLCLQNSTHVLGEAEVTTEEKCSRMERDKRWKLEAARFGVLS
;
A
#
# COMPACT_ATOMS: atom_id res chain seq x y z
N MET A 1 10.78 -18.21 20.90
CA MET A 1 11.40 -17.11 20.14
C MET A 1 10.65 -15.84 20.46
N GLU A 2 11.35 -14.72 20.60
CA GLU A 2 10.74 -13.39 20.83
C GLU A 2 9.85 -12.99 19.63
N ALA A 3 8.73 -12.33 19.90
CA ALA A 3 7.85 -11.80 18.86
C ALA A 3 8.54 -10.65 18.12
N PRO A 4 8.28 -10.46 16.80
CA PRO A 4 8.84 -9.34 16.07
C PRO A 4 8.29 -8.02 16.62
N LEU A 5 9.13 -6.97 16.62
CA LEU A 5 8.68 -5.62 16.93
C LEU A 5 7.56 -5.21 15.95
N PRO A 6 6.49 -4.54 16.40
CA PRO A 6 5.44 -4.04 15.51
C PRO A 6 6.00 -2.99 14.54
N PRO A 7 5.32 -2.68 13.41
CA PRO A 7 5.90 -1.89 12.34
C PRO A 7 6.42 -0.51 12.76
N ARG A 8 5.71 0.20 13.65
CA ARG A 8 6.15 1.50 14.19
C ARG A 8 7.43 1.42 15.02
N GLU A 9 7.53 0.38 15.85
CA GLU A 9 8.70 0.16 16.70
C GLU A 9 9.89 -0.35 15.88
N SER A 10 9.64 -1.22 14.90
CA SER A 10 10.63 -1.65 13.91
C SER A 10 11.21 -0.45 13.16
N ALA A 11 10.35 0.43 12.64
CA ALA A 11 10.76 1.66 11.95
C ALA A 11 11.67 2.52 12.85
N ARG A 12 11.22 2.83 14.07
CA ARG A 12 12.00 3.60 15.05
C ARG A 12 13.34 2.94 15.40
N TRP A 13 13.34 1.62 15.59
CA TRP A 13 14.53 0.84 15.93
C TRP A 13 15.59 0.94 14.85
N VAL A 14 15.20 0.71 13.59
CA VAL A 14 16.10 0.72 12.43
C VAL A 14 16.54 2.14 12.09
N ALA A 15 15.63 3.13 12.11
CA ALA A 15 15.99 4.51 11.82
C ALA A 15 17.01 5.09 12.82
N GLY A 16 16.99 4.66 14.08
CA GLY A 16 17.98 5.02 15.09
C GLY A 16 19.35 4.35 14.93
N ARG A 17 19.47 3.33 14.06
CA ARG A 17 20.69 2.50 13.87
C ARG A 17 21.22 2.51 12.44
N SER A 18 20.39 2.94 11.49
CA SER A 18 20.74 3.01 10.07
C SER A 18 21.91 3.95 9.84
N ARG A 19 22.91 3.46 9.10
CA ARG A 19 24.11 4.22 8.72
C ARG A 19 23.94 4.91 7.37
N ASP A 20 23.26 4.24 6.46
CA ASP A 20 23.14 4.65 5.05
C ASP A 20 21.93 5.52 4.75
N VAL A 21 20.90 5.48 5.59
CA VAL A 21 19.68 6.27 5.41
C VAL A 21 19.32 6.95 6.72
N ARG A 22 19.04 8.25 6.66
CA ARG A 22 18.70 9.06 7.83
C ARG A 22 17.44 9.88 7.55
N VAL A 23 16.64 10.05 8.59
CA VAL A 23 15.46 10.94 8.56
C VAL A 23 15.92 12.34 8.96
N ASP A 24 15.56 13.35 8.17
CA ASP A 24 15.85 14.76 8.47
C ASP A 24 14.58 15.46 8.98
N PRO A 25 14.53 15.88 10.26
CA PRO A 25 13.34 16.50 10.83
C PRO A 25 12.91 17.80 10.15
N ALA A 26 13.85 18.59 9.61
CA ALA A 26 13.51 19.81 8.90
C ALA A 26 12.90 19.49 7.53
N GLY A 27 13.41 18.46 6.84
CA GLY A 27 12.81 17.96 5.62
C GLY A 27 11.43 17.35 5.81
N VAL A 28 11.23 16.60 6.91
CA VAL A 28 9.90 16.11 7.29
C VAL A 28 8.92 17.26 7.45
N ARG A 29 9.30 18.33 8.17
CA ARG A 29 8.42 19.50 8.34
C ARG A 29 8.04 20.14 7.01
N ARG A 30 9.01 20.40 6.12
CA ARG A 30 8.72 20.96 4.78
C ARG A 30 7.79 20.06 3.97
N ALA A 31 8.03 18.75 4.00
CA ALA A 31 7.18 17.80 3.29
C ALA A 31 5.76 17.74 3.91
N ALA A 32 5.63 17.84 5.23
CA ALA A 32 4.33 17.91 5.90
C ALA A 32 3.56 19.18 5.52
N GLU A 33 4.21 20.34 5.55
CA GLU A 33 3.63 21.63 5.12
C GLU A 33 3.14 21.57 3.66
N LEU A 34 3.93 20.95 2.77
CA LEU A 34 3.55 20.77 1.36
C LEU A 34 2.31 19.88 1.20
N LEU A 35 2.19 18.82 2.00
CA LEU A 35 1.12 17.83 1.90
C LEU A 35 -0.15 18.22 2.67
N LEU A 36 -0.05 19.15 3.62
CA LEU A 36 -1.14 19.52 4.53
C LEU A 36 -2.44 19.92 3.82
N PRO A 37 -2.44 20.76 2.76
CA PRO A 37 -3.69 21.14 2.09
C PRO A 37 -4.41 19.94 1.47
N ALA A 38 -3.66 19.02 0.85
CA ALA A 38 -4.22 17.81 0.25
C ALA A 38 -4.73 16.84 1.31
N ALA A 39 -3.97 16.66 2.41
CA ALA A 39 -4.38 15.83 3.54
C ALA A 39 -5.67 16.33 4.19
N SER A 40 -5.79 17.64 4.41
CA SER A 40 -6.98 18.28 5.01
C SER A 40 -8.22 18.19 4.12
N ALA A 41 -8.05 18.18 2.80
CA ALA A 41 -9.14 18.01 1.84
C ALA A 41 -9.57 16.54 1.65
N TRP A 42 -8.72 15.58 2.04
CA TRP A 42 -8.98 14.17 1.80
C TRP A 42 -10.14 13.64 2.65
N ARG A 43 -10.96 12.78 2.05
CA ARG A 43 -12.09 12.09 2.69
C ARG A 43 -12.04 10.62 2.26
N VAL A 44 -12.51 9.72 3.13
CA VAL A 44 -12.47 8.27 2.87
C VAL A 44 -13.25 7.87 1.61
N GLN A 45 -14.32 8.60 1.30
CA GLN A 45 -15.13 8.38 0.10
C GLN A 45 -14.33 8.59 -1.20
N HIS A 46 -13.34 9.50 -1.17
CA HIS A 46 -12.50 9.76 -2.34
C HIS A 46 -11.69 8.53 -2.76
N TRP A 47 -11.42 7.56 -1.87
CA TRP A 47 -10.67 6.33 -2.22
C TRP A 47 -11.34 5.57 -3.38
N LYS A 48 -12.67 5.48 -3.37
CA LYS A 48 -13.42 4.83 -4.47
C LYS A 48 -13.26 5.63 -5.75
N GLU A 49 -13.29 6.95 -5.66
CA GLU A 49 -13.18 7.87 -6.79
C GLU A 49 -11.77 7.97 -7.40
N LEU A 50 -10.73 7.51 -6.69
CA LEU A 50 -9.34 7.55 -7.16
C LEU A 50 -9.13 6.87 -8.51
N HIS A 51 -9.89 5.82 -8.81
CA HIS A 51 -9.74 5.12 -10.08
C HIS A 51 -11.01 4.42 -10.54
N ALA A 52 -11.19 4.33 -11.87
CA ALA A 52 -12.33 3.69 -12.53
C ALA A 52 -12.55 2.22 -12.10
N LEU A 53 -11.46 1.50 -11.83
CA LEU A 53 -11.46 0.07 -11.53
C LEU A 53 -11.77 -0.29 -10.07
N ASN A 54 -11.79 0.68 -9.16
CA ASN A 54 -12.10 0.43 -7.76
C ASN A 54 -13.57 0.04 -7.58
N PRO A 55 -13.90 -0.84 -6.60
CA PRO A 55 -15.28 -1.14 -6.25
C PRO A 55 -16.07 0.13 -5.90
N ARG A 56 -17.30 0.22 -6.41
CA ARG A 56 -18.23 1.33 -6.09
C ARG A 56 -19.09 1.03 -4.86
N GLY A 57 -19.39 -0.25 -4.62
CA GLY A 57 -20.13 -0.70 -3.45
C GLY A 57 -19.35 -0.55 -2.14
N ALA A 58 -20.04 -0.74 -1.02
CA ALA A 58 -19.48 -0.83 0.33
C ALA A 58 -19.90 -2.16 1.00
N ASP A 59 -20.11 -3.20 0.18
CA ASP A 59 -20.66 -4.49 0.58
C ASP A 59 -19.58 -5.58 0.66
N GLU A 60 -19.99 -6.78 1.03
CA GLU A 60 -19.11 -7.94 1.12
C GLU A 60 -18.43 -8.28 -0.21
N ALA A 61 -19.08 -8.02 -1.34
CA ALA A 61 -18.49 -8.24 -2.67
C ALA A 61 -17.34 -7.27 -2.94
N ALA A 62 -17.51 -5.98 -2.58
CA ALA A 62 -16.45 -4.99 -2.66
C ALA A 62 -15.26 -5.34 -1.74
N LEU A 63 -15.54 -5.85 -0.53
CA LEU A 63 -14.51 -6.31 0.39
C LEU A 63 -13.77 -7.56 -0.13
N ALA A 64 -14.49 -8.53 -0.69
CA ALA A 64 -13.89 -9.72 -1.29
C ALA A 64 -12.97 -9.36 -2.47
N TRP A 65 -13.36 -8.36 -3.27
CA TRP A 65 -12.51 -7.81 -4.32
C TRP A 65 -11.22 -7.23 -3.76
N VAL A 66 -11.30 -6.37 -2.74
CA VAL A 66 -10.12 -5.76 -2.09
C VAL A 66 -9.19 -6.85 -1.57
N PHE A 67 -9.74 -7.84 -0.87
CA PHE A 67 -8.95 -8.91 -0.30
C PHE A 67 -8.18 -9.73 -1.35
N VAL A 68 -8.80 -10.04 -2.50
CA VAL A 68 -8.11 -10.74 -3.59
C VAL A 68 -7.04 -9.86 -4.23
N VAL A 69 -7.37 -8.60 -4.55
CA VAL A 69 -6.42 -7.68 -5.19
C VAL A 69 -5.21 -7.43 -4.30
N ASP A 70 -5.39 -7.20 -2.99
CA ASP A 70 -4.29 -6.99 -2.06
C ASP A 70 -3.46 -8.25 -1.76
N SER A 71 -4.12 -9.41 -1.79
CA SER A 71 -3.42 -10.70 -1.72
C SER A 71 -2.53 -10.93 -2.95
N LEU A 72 -2.78 -10.20 -4.03
CA LEU A 72 -2.01 -10.22 -5.27
C LEU A 72 -1.24 -8.90 -5.51
N ASN A 73 -1.22 -7.96 -4.58
CA ASN A 73 -0.60 -6.65 -4.78
C ASN A 73 0.93 -6.71 -4.58
N PHE A 74 1.63 -7.30 -5.55
CA PHE A 74 3.09 -7.40 -5.59
C PHE A 74 3.63 -7.54 -7.02
N SER A 75 4.89 -7.14 -7.22
CA SER A 75 5.66 -7.35 -8.46
C SER A 75 5.04 -6.78 -9.75
N PHE A 76 4.92 -5.45 -9.82
CA PHE A 76 4.43 -4.72 -11.00
C PHE A 76 5.52 -3.97 -11.79
N TRP A 77 6.78 -4.20 -11.44
CA TRP A 77 7.91 -3.55 -12.09
C TRP A 77 8.19 -4.16 -13.47
N ALA A 78 8.55 -3.31 -14.42
CA ALA A 78 9.12 -3.72 -15.71
C ALA A 78 10.44 -2.98 -15.89
N GLU A 79 11.50 -3.69 -16.29
CA GLU A 79 12.81 -3.09 -16.54
C GLU A 79 12.78 -2.06 -17.68
N ARG A 80 11.83 -2.21 -18.62
CA ARG A 80 11.64 -1.31 -19.76
C ARG A 80 10.16 -1.01 -19.94
N GLU A 81 9.85 0.24 -20.30
CA GLU A 81 8.48 0.68 -20.52
C GLU A 81 7.77 -0.09 -21.64
N GLU A 82 8.50 -0.45 -22.69
CA GLU A 82 8.03 -1.23 -23.85
C GLU A 82 7.74 -2.71 -23.53
N ARG A 83 8.06 -3.18 -22.32
CA ARG A 83 7.90 -4.58 -21.91
C ARG A 83 7.02 -4.69 -20.66
N ARG A 84 5.83 -4.10 -20.71
CA ARG A 84 4.86 -4.15 -19.61
C ARG A 84 3.74 -5.13 -19.91
N CYS A 85 3.29 -5.82 -18.87
CA CYS A 85 2.00 -6.50 -18.91
C CYS A 85 0.90 -5.43 -19.02
N GLU A 86 0.10 -5.53 -20.06
CA GLU A 86 -1.07 -4.67 -20.28
C GLU A 86 -2.36 -5.49 -20.20
N VAL A 87 -3.40 -4.90 -19.63
CA VAL A 87 -4.74 -5.51 -19.59
C VAL A 87 -5.78 -4.47 -20.00
N ARG A 88 -6.57 -4.78 -21.02
CA ARG A 88 -7.69 -3.97 -21.51
C ARG A 88 -8.95 -4.26 -20.71
N HIS A 89 -9.56 -3.21 -20.17
CA HIS A 89 -10.84 -3.27 -19.47
C HIS A 89 -11.54 -1.91 -19.56
N GLY A 90 -12.86 -1.91 -19.77
CA GLY A 90 -13.65 -0.68 -19.87
C GLY A 90 -13.23 0.28 -20.98
N GLY A 91 -12.69 -0.24 -22.10
CA GLY A 91 -12.21 0.59 -23.22
C GLY A 91 -10.84 1.24 -23.01
N ALA A 92 -10.18 1.01 -21.87
CA ALA A 92 -8.85 1.55 -21.56
C ALA A 92 -7.82 0.42 -21.40
N VAL A 93 -6.54 0.77 -21.63
CA VAL A 93 -5.38 -0.12 -21.40
C VAL A 93 -4.81 0.22 -20.02
N HIS A 94 -4.64 -0.80 -19.17
CA HIS A 94 -4.10 -0.66 -17.82
C HIS A 94 -2.76 -1.36 -17.69
N THR A 95 -1.86 -0.79 -16.88
CA THR A 95 -0.52 -1.34 -16.59
C THR A 95 -0.25 -1.38 -15.09
N GLY A 96 0.79 -2.11 -14.68
CA GLY A 96 1.20 -2.18 -13.28
C GLY A 96 0.11 -2.71 -12.36
N TYR A 97 -0.11 -2.05 -11.22
CA TYR A 97 -1.20 -2.41 -10.28
C TYR A 97 -2.57 -2.41 -10.95
N TRP A 98 -2.85 -1.41 -11.81
CA TRP A 98 -4.13 -1.32 -12.49
C TRP A 98 -4.37 -2.44 -13.51
N ALA A 99 -3.32 -3.06 -14.06
CA ALA A 99 -3.47 -4.26 -14.89
C ALA A 99 -4.02 -5.45 -14.10
N LEU A 100 -3.61 -5.61 -12.83
CA LEU A 100 -4.18 -6.63 -11.94
C LEU A 100 -5.66 -6.35 -11.68
N CYS A 101 -6.01 -5.12 -11.29
CA CYS A 101 -7.40 -4.71 -11.06
C CYS A 101 -8.26 -4.94 -12.31
N ALA A 102 -7.75 -4.57 -13.48
CA ALA A 102 -8.41 -4.76 -14.76
C ALA A 102 -8.64 -6.24 -15.09
N ALA A 103 -7.68 -7.12 -14.77
CA ALA A 103 -7.81 -8.55 -14.98
C ALA A 103 -8.88 -9.17 -14.05
N VAL A 104 -8.92 -8.75 -12.78
CA VAL A 104 -9.98 -9.17 -11.84
C VAL A 104 -11.35 -8.74 -12.34
N ASN A 105 -11.51 -7.46 -12.73
CA ASN A 105 -12.78 -6.95 -13.24
C ASN A 105 -13.19 -7.64 -14.55
N ARG A 106 -12.25 -7.87 -15.46
CA ARG A 106 -12.50 -8.62 -16.71
C ARG A 106 -12.96 -10.06 -16.44
N ALA A 107 -12.44 -10.72 -15.41
CA ALA A 107 -12.88 -12.05 -15.02
C ALA A 107 -14.31 -12.02 -14.43
N LEU A 108 -14.62 -11.03 -13.59
CA LEU A 108 -15.96 -10.83 -13.05
C LEU A 108 -16.99 -10.55 -14.15
N ASP A 109 -16.66 -9.71 -15.14
CA ASP A 109 -17.52 -9.42 -16.30
C ASP A 109 -17.81 -10.66 -17.16
N ARG A 110 -16.91 -11.66 -17.13
CA ARG A 110 -17.07 -12.97 -17.79
C ARG A 110 -17.86 -13.97 -16.95
N GLY A 111 -18.32 -13.59 -15.77
CA GLY A 111 -19.02 -14.48 -14.84
C GLY A 111 -18.10 -15.45 -14.09
N ILE A 112 -16.78 -15.23 -14.09
CA ILE A 112 -15.84 -16.04 -13.30
C ILE A 112 -15.87 -15.52 -11.86
N PRO A 113 -16.18 -16.35 -10.85
CA PRO A 113 -16.25 -15.93 -9.46
C PRO A 113 -14.85 -15.80 -8.82
N VAL A 114 -13.96 -15.01 -9.44
CA VAL A 114 -12.53 -14.86 -9.07
C VAL A 114 -12.33 -14.29 -7.66
N THR A 115 -13.36 -13.68 -7.07
CA THR A 115 -13.36 -13.16 -5.70
C THR A 115 -13.96 -14.12 -4.66
N SER A 116 -14.43 -15.29 -5.08
CA SER A 116 -14.99 -16.31 -4.17
C SER A 116 -13.90 -17.24 -3.64
N ALA A 117 -13.79 -17.37 -2.32
CA ALA A 117 -12.84 -18.27 -1.67
C ALA A 117 -12.97 -19.73 -2.14
N SER A 118 -14.20 -20.20 -2.34
CA SER A 118 -14.45 -21.56 -2.84
C SER A 118 -13.93 -21.79 -4.25
N TYR A 119 -13.93 -20.75 -5.09
CA TYR A 119 -13.38 -20.83 -6.44
C TYR A 119 -11.85 -20.80 -6.41
N TYR A 120 -11.26 -19.77 -5.80
CA TYR A 120 -9.81 -19.59 -5.87
C TYR A 120 -9.01 -20.50 -4.92
N ALA A 121 -9.65 -21.21 -3.99
CA ALA A 121 -9.03 -22.30 -3.22
C ALA A 121 -8.61 -23.49 -4.10
N THR A 122 -9.30 -23.70 -5.23
CA THR A 122 -9.11 -24.84 -6.14
C THR A 122 -8.82 -24.45 -7.58
N VAL A 123 -8.75 -23.14 -7.89
CA VAL A 123 -8.42 -22.66 -9.24
C VAL A 123 -7.09 -23.24 -9.70
N THR A 124 -7.03 -23.67 -10.96
CA THR A 124 -5.83 -24.23 -11.57
C THR A 124 -4.90 -23.14 -12.07
N LEU A 125 -3.63 -23.49 -12.29
CA LEU A 125 -2.65 -22.54 -12.84
C LEU A 125 -3.04 -22.06 -14.25
N ASP A 126 -3.65 -22.91 -15.06
CA ASP A 126 -4.08 -22.55 -16.41
C ASP A 126 -5.28 -21.59 -16.40
N GLU A 127 -6.21 -21.75 -15.47
CA GLU A 127 -7.26 -20.75 -15.23
C GLU A 127 -6.67 -19.42 -14.75
N VAL A 128 -5.70 -19.45 -13.82
CA VAL A 128 -4.99 -18.24 -13.37
C VAL A 128 -4.29 -17.54 -14.54
N ARG A 129 -3.65 -18.30 -15.45
CA ARG A 129 -3.05 -17.77 -16.68
C ARG A 129 -4.09 -17.12 -17.58
N ASP A 130 -5.27 -17.70 -17.74
CA ASP A 130 -6.35 -17.09 -18.54
C ASP A 130 -6.93 -15.82 -17.89
N ILE A 131 -7.19 -15.86 -16.58
CA ILE A 131 -7.74 -14.73 -15.78
C ILE A 131 -6.81 -13.52 -15.89
N PHE A 132 -5.52 -13.71 -15.59
CA PHE A 132 -4.51 -12.65 -15.55
C PHE A 132 -3.72 -12.51 -16.86
N ARG A 133 -4.24 -13.05 -17.98
CA ARG A 133 -3.56 -12.93 -19.28
C ARG A 133 -3.32 -11.48 -19.66
N SER A 134 -2.13 -11.17 -20.17
CA SER A 134 -1.89 -9.87 -20.78
C SER A 134 -2.47 -9.82 -22.20
N ASP A 135 -2.81 -8.62 -22.66
CA ASP A 135 -3.12 -8.34 -24.05
C ASP A 135 -1.86 -8.07 -24.91
N THR A 136 -0.66 -8.23 -24.31
CA THR A 136 0.64 -8.21 -25.00
C THR A 136 1.37 -9.55 -24.83
N ALA A 137 2.53 -9.69 -25.48
CA ALA A 137 3.39 -10.86 -25.30
C ALA A 137 4.07 -10.93 -23.91
N VAL A 138 3.94 -9.89 -23.08
CA VAL A 138 4.55 -9.85 -21.74
C VAL A 138 3.53 -10.36 -20.73
N PRO A 139 3.73 -11.55 -20.11
CA PRO A 139 2.78 -12.07 -19.16
C PRO A 139 2.75 -11.25 -17.87
N MET A 140 1.66 -11.36 -17.12
CA MET A 140 1.60 -10.88 -15.74
C MET A 140 2.75 -11.52 -14.93
N PRO A 141 3.55 -10.75 -14.18
CA PRO A 141 4.65 -11.32 -13.42
C PRO A 141 4.17 -12.28 -12.32
N LEU A 142 4.98 -13.32 -12.07
CA LEU A 142 4.85 -14.26 -10.95
C LEU A 142 3.49 -15.00 -10.90
N LEU A 143 2.95 -15.44 -12.04
CA LEU A 143 1.66 -16.14 -12.12
C LEU A 143 1.60 -17.39 -11.23
N GLU A 144 2.68 -18.16 -11.15
CA GLU A 144 2.79 -19.32 -10.28
C GLU A 144 2.66 -18.94 -8.80
N GLU A 145 3.26 -17.81 -8.38
CA GLU A 145 3.13 -17.32 -7.01
C GLU A 145 1.72 -16.82 -6.71
N ARG A 146 1.12 -16.10 -7.67
CA ARG A 146 -0.28 -15.66 -7.57
C ARG A 146 -1.23 -16.83 -7.40
N HIS A 147 -1.04 -17.89 -8.18
CA HIS A 147 -1.79 -19.14 -8.07
C HIS A 147 -1.65 -19.78 -6.69
N ARG A 148 -0.40 -19.92 -6.19
CA ARG A 148 -0.16 -20.45 -4.84
C ARG A 148 -0.86 -19.63 -3.76
N ILE A 149 -0.74 -18.30 -3.81
CA ILE A 149 -1.35 -17.41 -2.81
C ILE A 149 -2.87 -17.47 -2.87
N LEU A 150 -3.48 -17.51 -4.05
CA LEU A 150 -4.92 -17.70 -4.21
C LEU A 150 -5.36 -18.99 -3.52
N ASN A 151 -4.76 -20.13 -3.89
CA ASN A 151 -5.11 -21.43 -3.32
C ASN A 151 -4.91 -21.46 -1.78
N GLU A 152 -3.79 -20.97 -1.28
CA GLU A 152 -3.49 -20.92 0.16
C GLU A 152 -4.52 -20.07 0.90
N THR A 153 -4.74 -18.85 0.44
CA THR A 153 -5.64 -17.88 1.06
C THR A 153 -7.09 -18.36 1.04
N GLY A 154 -7.52 -18.99 -0.06
CA GLY A 154 -8.87 -19.52 -0.22
C GLY A 154 -9.16 -20.64 0.77
N LYS A 155 -8.21 -21.58 0.92
CA LYS A 155 -8.32 -22.66 1.92
C LYS A 155 -8.40 -22.12 3.34
N ILE A 156 -7.55 -21.15 3.68
CA ILE A 156 -7.58 -20.49 5.00
C ILE A 156 -8.93 -19.83 5.27
N LEU A 157 -9.48 -19.10 4.30
CA LEU A 157 -10.81 -18.48 4.47
C LEU A 157 -11.90 -19.53 4.69
N LEU A 158 -11.92 -20.59 3.89
CA LEU A 158 -12.90 -21.67 4.02
C LEU A 158 -12.82 -22.34 5.40
N GLU A 159 -11.61 -22.66 5.85
CA GLU A 159 -11.39 -23.39 7.11
C GLU A 159 -11.62 -22.54 8.36
N LYS A 160 -11.18 -21.27 8.36
CA LYS A 160 -11.12 -20.45 9.58
C LYS A 160 -12.12 -19.30 9.62
N PHE A 161 -12.64 -18.89 8.48
CA PHE A 161 -13.46 -17.69 8.32
C PHE A 161 -14.73 -17.96 7.50
N GLY A 162 -15.17 -19.21 7.40
CA GLY A 162 -16.43 -19.58 6.72
C GLY A 162 -16.49 -19.16 5.25
N GLY A 163 -15.35 -19.05 4.58
CA GLY A 163 -15.25 -18.65 3.17
C GLY A 163 -15.31 -17.15 2.91
N SER A 164 -15.39 -16.30 3.95
CA SER A 164 -15.52 -14.85 3.80
C SER A 164 -14.46 -14.07 4.57
N PHE A 165 -13.83 -13.10 3.90
CA PHE A 165 -12.92 -12.18 4.58
C PHE A 165 -13.67 -11.22 5.52
N LEU A 166 -14.97 -10.97 5.31
CA LEU A 166 -15.78 -10.18 6.22
C LEU A 166 -15.81 -10.80 7.63
N ASN A 167 -15.87 -12.12 7.73
CA ASN A 167 -15.80 -12.83 9.02
C ASN A 167 -14.44 -12.62 9.73
N CYS A 168 -13.35 -12.44 8.97
CA CYS A 168 -12.05 -12.05 9.52
C CYS A 168 -12.08 -10.60 10.04
N VAL A 169 -12.68 -9.68 9.27
CA VAL A 169 -12.87 -8.28 9.67
C VAL A 169 -13.73 -8.18 10.94
N GLN A 170 -14.84 -8.89 11.03
CA GLN A 170 -15.70 -8.89 12.21
C GLN A 170 -14.99 -9.42 13.47
N LYS A 171 -14.15 -10.46 13.32
CA LYS A 171 -13.30 -10.97 14.41
C LYS A 171 -12.26 -9.94 14.90
N SER A 172 -11.98 -8.89 14.13
CA SER A 172 -11.12 -7.79 14.58
C SER A 172 -11.76 -6.90 15.62
N GLU A 173 -13.08 -7.02 15.85
CA GLU A 173 -13.83 -6.22 16.83
C GLU A 173 -13.55 -4.73 16.68
N LYS A 174 -13.59 -4.24 15.43
CA LYS A 174 -13.34 -2.83 15.10
C LYS A 174 -11.94 -2.32 15.48
N SER A 175 -10.94 -3.19 15.58
CA SER A 175 -9.53 -2.80 15.73
C SER A 175 -8.72 -3.13 14.48
N ALA A 176 -8.18 -2.09 13.84
CA ALA A 176 -7.22 -2.15 12.76
C ALA A 176 -5.96 -2.94 13.15
N GLN A 177 -5.43 -2.77 14.37
CA GLN A 177 -4.30 -3.56 14.85
C GLN A 177 -4.66 -5.04 15.02
N LYS A 178 -5.86 -5.34 15.53
CA LYS A 178 -6.33 -6.73 15.68
C LYS A 178 -6.55 -7.37 14.31
N LEU A 179 -7.09 -6.65 13.33
CA LEU A 179 -7.21 -7.12 11.95
C LEU A 179 -5.83 -7.42 11.34
N MET A 180 -4.87 -6.50 11.47
CA MET A 180 -3.51 -6.71 10.98
C MET A 180 -2.88 -7.97 11.60
N ARG A 181 -3.04 -8.19 12.91
CA ARG A 181 -2.55 -9.41 13.58
C ARG A 181 -3.23 -10.67 13.04
N LEU A 182 -4.57 -10.67 12.95
CA LEU A 182 -5.32 -11.79 12.37
C LEU A 182 -4.84 -12.12 10.96
N VAL A 183 -4.58 -11.10 10.14
CA VAL A 183 -4.08 -11.27 8.78
C VAL A 183 -2.70 -11.93 8.78
N VAL A 184 -1.74 -11.37 9.52
CA VAL A 184 -0.35 -11.87 9.57
C VAL A 184 -0.26 -13.28 10.17
N GLU A 185 -1.07 -13.58 11.18
CA GLU A 185 -1.09 -14.90 11.84
C GLU A 185 -1.69 -15.98 10.94
N ASN A 186 -2.70 -15.65 10.13
CA ASN A 186 -3.43 -16.64 9.36
C ASN A 186 -2.99 -16.77 7.91
N PHE A 187 -2.53 -15.70 7.26
CA PHE A 187 -2.18 -15.66 5.84
C PHE A 187 -0.66 -15.48 5.66
N PRO A 188 0.11 -16.58 5.43
CA PRO A 188 1.57 -16.54 5.37
C PRO A 188 2.15 -15.51 4.40
N SER A 189 1.51 -15.29 3.26
CA SER A 189 1.96 -14.34 2.23
C SER A 189 2.04 -12.87 2.71
N TYR A 190 1.41 -12.54 3.84
CA TYR A 190 1.45 -11.22 4.47
C TYR A 190 2.55 -11.06 5.53
N ARG A 191 3.24 -12.14 5.91
CA ARG A 191 4.31 -12.11 6.93
C ARG A 191 5.61 -11.55 6.36
N ASP A 192 5.78 -10.25 6.56
CA ASP A 192 6.94 -9.46 6.15
C ASP A 192 7.80 -9.12 7.38
N GLU A 193 8.72 -10.02 7.71
CA GLU A 193 9.59 -9.98 8.90
C GLU A 193 11.05 -10.20 8.53
N ALA A 194 11.96 -9.57 9.28
CA ALA A 194 13.40 -9.69 9.08
C ALA A 194 14.16 -9.67 10.42
N GLN A 195 15.45 -9.99 10.38
CA GLN A 195 16.38 -9.85 11.51
C GLN A 195 17.29 -8.66 11.25
N PHE A 196 17.30 -7.68 12.16
CA PHE A 196 18.15 -6.50 12.05
C PHE A 196 18.86 -6.21 13.37
N GLU A 197 20.19 -6.23 13.35
CA GLU A 197 21.06 -6.02 14.52
C GLU A 197 20.60 -6.80 15.76
N GLY A 198 20.29 -8.08 15.58
CA GLY A 198 19.90 -8.99 16.67
C GLY A 198 18.44 -8.86 17.13
N LYS A 199 17.61 -8.03 16.47
CA LYS A 199 16.17 -7.95 16.74
C LYS A 199 15.33 -8.43 15.57
N ARG A 200 14.26 -9.17 15.89
CA ARG A 200 13.20 -9.45 14.93
C ARG A 200 12.36 -8.21 14.72
N ILE A 201 12.27 -7.77 13.48
CA ILE A 201 11.51 -6.61 13.06
C ILE A 201 10.45 -7.01 12.05
N SER A 202 9.38 -6.24 11.97
CA SER A 202 8.29 -6.45 11.02
C SER A 202 8.01 -5.19 10.23
N PHE A 203 7.75 -5.36 8.94
CA PHE A 203 7.31 -4.26 8.07
C PHE A 203 5.82 -4.35 7.78
N TYR A 204 5.31 -5.57 7.58
CA TYR A 204 3.89 -5.88 7.35
C TYR A 204 3.19 -4.94 6.35
N LYS A 205 3.91 -4.48 5.33
CA LYS A 205 3.40 -3.45 4.41
C LYS A 205 2.08 -3.86 3.76
N ARG A 206 2.03 -5.07 3.20
CA ARG A 206 0.82 -5.57 2.52
C ARG A 206 -0.35 -5.77 3.49
N ALA A 207 -0.07 -6.17 4.73
CA ALA A 207 -1.12 -6.31 5.74
C ALA A 207 -1.67 -4.94 6.14
N GLN A 208 -0.80 -3.93 6.26
CA GLN A 208 -1.21 -2.55 6.51
C GLN A 208 -2.05 -1.98 5.36
N ILE A 209 -1.67 -2.26 4.09
CA ILE A 209 -2.46 -1.87 2.90
C ILE A 209 -3.85 -2.50 2.99
N LEU A 210 -3.93 -3.81 3.21
CA LEU A 210 -5.20 -4.52 3.30
C LEU A 210 -6.13 -3.94 4.37
N VAL A 211 -5.60 -3.59 5.54
CA VAL A 211 -6.41 -2.99 6.62
C VAL A 211 -6.94 -1.61 6.19
N ALA A 212 -6.11 -0.78 5.56
CA ALA A 212 -6.51 0.54 5.12
C ALA A 212 -7.48 0.52 3.93
N ASP A 213 -7.29 -0.39 2.98
CA ASP A 213 -8.21 -0.56 1.85
C ASP A 213 -9.53 -1.19 2.31
N THR A 214 -9.51 -2.06 3.31
CA THR A 214 -10.72 -2.54 4.01
C THR A 214 -11.49 -1.37 4.66
N TRP A 215 -10.79 -0.52 5.42
CA TRP A 215 -11.40 0.67 6.01
C TRP A 215 -11.95 1.62 4.93
N SER A 216 -11.22 1.78 3.83
CA SER A 216 -11.58 2.71 2.75
C SER A 216 -12.78 2.23 1.93
N VAL A 217 -12.81 0.95 1.54
CA VAL A 217 -13.91 0.39 0.75
C VAL A 217 -15.23 0.35 1.53
N LEU A 218 -15.14 0.15 2.85
CA LEU A 218 -16.26 0.20 3.79
C LEU A 218 -16.55 1.62 4.31
N GLU A 219 -15.86 2.64 3.79
CA GLU A 219 -16.04 4.06 4.12
C GLU A 219 -15.91 4.41 5.60
N GLY A 220 -15.16 3.61 6.37
CA GLY A 220 -15.06 3.77 7.82
C GLY A 220 -16.37 3.53 8.58
N LYS A 221 -17.34 2.83 7.98
CA LYS A 221 -18.67 2.55 8.57
C LYS A 221 -18.85 1.06 8.84
N GLY A 222 -19.82 0.72 9.70
CA GLY A 222 -20.18 -0.66 9.99
C GLY A 222 -18.99 -1.49 10.46
N ASP A 223 -18.71 -2.60 9.76
CA ASP A 223 -17.57 -3.49 10.01
C ASP A 223 -16.21 -2.85 9.69
N GLY A 224 -16.18 -1.78 8.89
CA GLY A 224 -14.99 -0.99 8.59
C GLY A 224 -14.74 0.16 9.56
N CYS A 225 -15.55 0.35 10.60
CA CYS A 225 -15.38 1.43 11.58
C CYS A 225 -14.28 1.08 12.59
N PHE A 226 -13.01 1.15 12.17
CA PHE A 226 -11.89 0.86 13.06
C PHE A 226 -11.57 2.03 14.00
N GLU A 227 -11.61 1.78 15.31
CA GLU A 227 -11.40 2.80 16.35
C GLU A 227 -9.95 3.31 16.41
N ASP A 228 -9.01 2.45 16.01
CA ASP A 228 -7.57 2.69 16.00
C ASP A 228 -7.01 2.75 14.56
N ILE A 229 -7.78 3.13 13.54
CA ILE A 229 -7.29 3.21 12.15
C ILE A 229 -6.02 4.05 12.01
N SER A 230 -5.91 5.14 12.81
CA SER A 230 -4.74 6.02 12.85
C SER A 230 -3.46 5.33 13.34
N SER A 231 -3.55 4.10 13.86
CA SER A 231 -2.41 3.26 14.25
C SER A 231 -1.70 2.62 13.05
N ILE A 232 -2.39 2.46 11.91
CA ILE A 232 -1.80 1.94 10.67
C ILE A 232 -0.86 2.99 10.07
N THR A 233 0.30 2.56 9.59
CA THR A 233 1.32 3.46 9.05
C THR A 233 1.10 3.69 7.56
N MET A 234 1.47 4.87 7.07
CA MET A 234 1.43 5.16 5.63
C MET A 234 2.41 4.25 4.87
N PHE A 235 2.06 3.84 3.64
CA PHE A 235 2.71 2.71 2.95
C PHE A 235 4.02 3.09 2.26
N ALA A 236 5.01 2.20 2.29
CA ALA A 236 6.22 2.35 1.48
C ALA A 236 6.08 1.85 0.07
N ASP A 237 5.68 2.74 -0.84
CA ASP A 237 5.96 2.54 -2.26
C ASP A 237 7.45 2.76 -2.58
N TYR A 238 7.93 2.23 -3.69
CA TYR A 238 9.33 2.41 -4.14
C TYR A 238 9.60 3.80 -4.73
N ARG A 239 8.56 4.54 -5.15
CA ARG A 239 8.69 5.94 -5.60
C ARG A 239 8.75 6.94 -4.46
N LEU A 240 8.02 6.68 -3.38
CA LEU A 240 7.97 7.60 -2.24
C LEU A 240 9.36 7.89 -1.64
N PRO A 241 10.30 6.94 -1.47
CA PRO A 241 11.66 7.25 -1.02
C PRO A 241 12.35 8.29 -1.89
N GLN A 242 12.14 8.26 -3.21
CA GLN A 242 12.74 9.23 -4.14
C GLN A 242 12.18 10.63 -3.90
N ILE A 243 10.85 10.73 -3.71
CA ILE A 243 10.17 12.00 -3.39
C ILE A 243 10.64 12.52 -2.02
N LEU A 244 10.75 11.67 -1.01
CA LEU A 244 11.19 12.07 0.33
C LEU A 244 12.65 12.50 0.35
N VAL A 245 13.52 11.89 -0.47
CA VAL A 245 14.90 12.37 -0.67
C VAL A 245 14.90 13.72 -1.36
N TYR A 246 14.09 13.91 -2.41
CA TYR A 246 13.96 15.18 -3.12
C TYR A 246 13.47 16.32 -2.21
N LEU A 247 12.48 16.06 -1.35
CA LEU A 247 12.00 17.03 -0.34
C LEU A 247 12.98 17.22 0.83
N GLY A 248 14.03 16.40 0.87
CA GLY A 248 15.07 16.41 1.89
C GLY A 248 14.63 15.83 3.23
N ALA A 249 13.52 15.09 3.29
CA ALA A 249 13.03 14.37 4.47
C ALA A 249 13.79 13.06 4.72
N LEU A 250 14.36 12.48 3.68
CA LEU A 250 15.32 11.38 3.74
C LEU A 250 16.68 11.83 3.20
N LYS A 251 17.76 11.35 3.82
CA LYS A 251 19.13 11.57 3.37
C LYS A 251 19.86 10.23 3.26
N TYR A 252 20.54 10.02 2.15
CA TYR A 252 21.40 8.86 1.93
C TYR A 252 22.86 9.18 2.25
N SER A 253 23.62 8.18 2.67
CA SER A 253 25.07 8.28 2.79
C SER A 253 25.70 8.48 1.40
N ASP A 254 26.88 9.11 1.36
CA ASP A 254 27.63 9.29 0.11
C ASP A 254 27.97 7.95 -0.54
N ASP A 255 28.23 6.89 0.25
CA ASP A 255 28.50 5.55 -0.28
C ASP A 255 27.27 4.96 -0.96
N LEU A 256 26.10 5.04 -0.30
CA LEU A 256 24.85 4.56 -0.87
C LEU A 256 24.51 5.32 -2.16
N LEU A 257 24.66 6.66 -2.17
CA LEU A 257 24.44 7.47 -3.37
C LEU A 257 25.38 7.06 -4.52
N LYS A 258 26.67 6.87 -4.24
CA LYS A 258 27.65 6.43 -5.25
C LYS A 258 27.28 5.06 -5.83
N ARG A 259 26.79 4.12 -5.01
CA ARG A 259 26.32 2.81 -5.46
C ARG A 259 25.10 2.93 -6.37
N LEU A 260 24.10 3.68 -5.93
CA LEU A 260 22.85 3.89 -6.70
C LEU A 260 23.13 4.56 -8.05
N HIS A 261 23.99 5.58 -8.09
CA HIS A 261 24.38 6.25 -9.35
C HIS A 261 25.12 5.33 -10.33
N ARG A 262 25.78 4.29 -9.83
CA ARG A 262 26.43 3.25 -10.66
C ARG A 262 25.48 2.13 -11.09
N GLY A 263 24.19 2.23 -10.75
CA GLY A 263 23.20 1.17 -10.99
C GLY A 263 23.44 -0.07 -10.14
N LEU A 264 24.25 0.02 -9.08
CA LEU A 264 24.53 -1.10 -8.19
C LEU A 264 23.42 -1.23 -7.16
N GLN A 265 23.00 -2.46 -6.90
CA GLN A 265 22.01 -2.75 -5.86
C GLN A 265 22.58 -2.36 -4.47
N PRO A 266 21.74 -1.81 -3.58
CA PRO A 266 22.13 -1.63 -2.18
C PRO A 266 22.51 -2.96 -1.55
N THR A 267 23.36 -2.93 -0.52
CA THR A 267 23.56 -4.14 0.29
C THR A 267 22.24 -4.54 0.95
N PRO A 268 22.01 -5.82 1.29
CA PRO A 268 20.78 -6.24 1.98
C PRO A 268 20.48 -5.38 3.22
N LEU A 269 21.51 -5.09 4.03
CA LEU A 269 21.41 -4.25 5.22
C LEU A 269 21.02 -2.81 4.89
N SER A 270 21.61 -2.23 3.84
CA SER A 270 21.27 -0.87 3.37
C SER A 270 19.84 -0.84 2.80
N ALA A 271 19.40 -1.89 2.11
CA ALA A 271 18.06 -2.01 1.55
C ALA A 271 16.99 -2.14 2.66
N GLU A 272 17.24 -2.98 3.66
CA GLU A 272 16.39 -3.08 4.86
C GLU A 272 16.34 -1.74 5.59
N SER A 273 17.51 -1.13 5.85
CA SER A 273 17.61 0.18 6.48
C SER A 273 16.81 1.24 5.74
N ALA A 274 16.88 1.27 4.41
CA ALA A 274 16.13 2.20 3.58
C ALA A 274 14.61 2.02 3.74
N ARG A 275 14.11 0.78 3.72
CA ARG A 275 12.68 0.49 3.89
C ARG A 275 12.13 0.99 5.22
N PHE A 276 12.84 0.75 6.31
CA PHE A 276 12.39 1.15 7.64
C PHE A 276 12.64 2.62 7.97
N CYS A 277 13.72 3.22 7.48
CA CYS A 277 13.92 4.67 7.57
C CYS A 277 12.83 5.41 6.81
N PHE A 278 12.45 4.89 5.64
CA PHE A 278 11.34 5.41 4.88
C PHE A 278 10.03 5.35 5.68
N GLN A 279 9.71 4.21 6.30
CA GLN A 279 8.51 4.09 7.15
C GLN A 279 8.54 5.07 8.32
N THR A 280 9.72 5.29 8.91
CA THR A 280 9.91 6.28 9.98
C THR A 280 9.62 7.68 9.48
N THR A 281 10.12 8.06 8.32
CA THR A 281 9.83 9.37 7.72
C THR A 281 8.34 9.55 7.50
N LEU A 282 7.65 8.52 6.99
CA LEU A 282 6.19 8.57 6.84
C LEU A 282 5.46 8.73 8.18
N LEU A 283 5.89 8.01 9.22
CA LEU A 283 5.33 8.18 10.57
C LEU A 283 5.53 9.60 11.10
N CYS A 284 6.72 10.16 10.91
CA CYS A 284 7.00 11.54 11.28
C CYS A 284 6.16 12.53 10.47
N LEU A 285 5.91 12.26 9.18
CA LEU A 285 5.02 13.06 8.35
C LEU A 285 3.57 13.02 8.84
N GLN A 286 3.02 11.83 9.10
CA GLN A 286 1.65 11.68 9.63
C GLN A 286 1.45 12.48 10.91
N ASN A 287 2.39 12.36 11.85
CA ASN A 287 2.34 13.11 13.11
C ASN A 287 2.47 14.62 12.87
N SER A 288 3.35 15.05 11.96
CA SER A 288 3.56 16.47 11.67
C SER A 288 2.34 17.09 11.00
N THR A 289 1.68 16.40 10.05
CA THR A 289 0.46 16.90 9.41
C THR A 289 -0.70 16.99 10.41
N HIS A 290 -0.80 16.06 11.37
CA HIS A 290 -1.82 16.14 12.41
C HIS A 290 -1.61 17.36 13.31
N VAL A 291 -0.37 17.55 13.80
CA VAL A 291 -0.01 18.68 14.67
C VAL A 291 -0.17 20.02 13.94
N LEU A 292 0.24 20.12 12.67
CA LEU A 292 0.08 21.33 11.87
C LEU A 292 -1.40 21.62 11.56
N GLY A 293 -2.20 20.58 11.29
CA GLY A 293 -3.64 20.71 11.08
C GLY A 293 -4.37 21.20 12.34
N GLU A 294 -4.01 20.69 13.51
CA GLU A 294 -4.53 21.17 14.81
C GLU A 294 -4.09 22.61 15.12
N ALA A 295 -2.88 23.00 14.73
CA ALA A 295 -2.38 24.36 14.88
C ALA A 295 -3.08 25.36 13.93
N GLU A 296 -3.47 24.93 12.73
CA GLU A 296 -4.19 25.76 11.74
C GLU A 296 -5.66 26.02 12.10
N VAL A 297 -6.25 25.31 13.07
CA VAL A 297 -7.60 25.60 13.61
C VAL A 297 -7.66 26.96 14.33
N THR A 298 -6.53 27.64 14.55
CA THR A 298 -6.48 28.93 15.28
C THR A 298 -6.16 30.19 14.47
N THR A 299 -6.08 30.17 13.13
CA THR A 299 -5.87 31.43 12.39
C THR A 299 -6.57 31.50 11.03
N GLU A 300 -7.74 32.17 11.01
CA GLU A 300 -8.56 32.52 9.84
C GLU A 300 -7.86 33.44 8.81
N GLU A 301 -6.66 33.97 9.08
CA GLU A 301 -6.07 35.04 8.28
C GLU A 301 -5.28 34.61 7.02
N LYS A 302 -5.00 33.31 6.81
CA LYS A 302 -4.18 32.84 5.68
C LYS A 302 -4.94 32.54 4.38
N CYS A 303 -6.26 32.30 4.43
CA CYS A 303 -7.07 31.95 3.25
C CYS A 303 -7.05 33.04 2.15
N SER A 304 -6.90 34.32 2.50
CA SER A 304 -6.92 35.44 1.54
C SER A 304 -5.66 35.55 0.65
N ARG A 305 -4.61 34.77 0.94
CA ARG A 305 -3.33 34.82 0.19
C ARG A 305 -3.21 33.70 -0.85
N MET A 306 -3.92 32.59 -0.69
CA MET A 306 -3.88 31.41 -1.57
C MET A 306 -4.71 31.56 -2.86
N GLU A 307 -5.78 32.37 -2.88
CA GLU A 307 -6.58 32.59 -4.09
C GLU A 307 -5.84 33.33 -5.22
N ARG A 308 -4.71 33.97 -4.89
CA ARG A 308 -3.92 34.76 -5.86
C ARG A 308 -2.85 33.97 -6.59
N ASP A 309 -2.47 32.78 -6.12
CA ASP A 309 -1.37 32.01 -6.73
C ASP A 309 -1.87 30.73 -7.42
N LYS A 310 -2.07 30.81 -8.74
CA LYS A 310 -2.52 29.69 -9.58
C LYS A 310 -1.41 28.65 -9.87
N ARG A 311 -0.21 28.82 -9.31
CA ARG A 311 0.98 27.99 -9.60
C ARG A 311 0.87 26.55 -9.09
N TRP A 312 0.10 26.31 -8.02
CA TRP A 312 -0.06 24.96 -7.44
C TRP A 312 -0.79 23.98 -8.37
N LYS A 313 -1.72 24.46 -9.22
CA LYS A 313 -2.43 23.60 -10.19
C LYS A 313 -1.50 23.01 -11.25
N LEU A 314 -0.45 23.74 -11.62
CA LEU A 314 0.58 23.26 -12.57
C LEU A 314 1.56 22.28 -11.94
N GLU A 315 1.82 22.39 -10.63
CA GLU A 315 2.71 21.46 -9.92
C GLU A 315 2.00 20.14 -9.60
N ALA A 316 0.72 20.17 -9.18
CA ALA A 316 -0.08 18.96 -8.98
C ALA A 316 -0.22 18.10 -10.26
N ALA A 317 -0.37 18.73 -11.42
CA ALA A 317 -0.39 18.06 -12.72
C ALA A 317 0.98 17.48 -13.13
N ARG A 318 2.09 18.04 -12.63
CA ARG A 318 3.45 17.55 -12.90
C ARG A 318 3.84 16.31 -12.09
N PHE A 319 3.17 16.05 -10.97
CA PHE A 319 3.53 14.94 -10.07
C PHE A 319 2.70 13.67 -10.25
N GLY A 320 1.75 13.63 -11.21
CA GLY A 320 0.98 12.42 -11.51
C GLY A 320 0.21 11.85 -10.31
N VAL A 321 -0.12 12.70 -9.33
CA VAL A 321 -0.91 12.34 -8.14
C VAL A 321 -2.42 12.27 -8.48
N LEU A 322 -2.78 12.73 -9.68
CA LEU A 322 -4.06 12.47 -10.32
C LEU A 322 -3.77 11.89 -11.72
N SER A 323 -3.64 10.57 -11.78
CA SER A 323 -3.82 9.77 -13.00
C SER A 323 -4.30 8.38 -12.64
#